data_AF-A0A7J9PY21-F1
#
_entry.id   AF-A0A7J9PY21-F1
#
_cell.length_a   1.000
_cell.length_b   1.000
_cell.length_c   1.000
_cell.angle_alpha   90.00
_cell.angle_beta   90.00
_cell.angle_gamma   90.00
#
_symmetry.space_group_name_H-M   'P 1'
#
loop_
_entity.id
_entity.type
_entity.pdbx_description
1 polymer ?
#
loop_
_entity_poly.entity_id
_entity_poly.type
_entity_poly.pdbx_seq_one_letter_code
_entity_poly.pdbx_strand_id
1 'polypeptide(L)' 'MIVNADLHIHSRFSMAVSQKMTLPVLSKEAAKKGVDVVGTGDCLHPTWLKEIKEMRKIDEGTFEFNKTRFILTT' A
#
# COMPACT_ATOMS: atom_id res chain seq x y z
N MET A 1 -19.89 -8.83 -1.57
CA MET A 1 -19.23 -7.55 -1.23
C MET A 1 -18.51 -7.07 -2.48
N ILE A 2 -18.66 -5.80 -2.85
CA ILE A 2 -17.95 -5.19 -4.00
C ILE A 2 -16.85 -4.31 -3.43
N VAL A 3 -15.66 -4.37 -4.01
CA VAL A 3 -14.50 -3.53 -3.63
C VAL A 3 -13.79 -3.02 -4.88
N ASN A 4 -13.25 -1.80 -4.80
CA ASN A 4 -12.38 -1.25 -5.83
C ASN A 4 -10.92 -1.48 -5.45
N ALA A 5 -10.12 -1.95 -6.41
CA ALA A 5 -8.72 -2.29 -6.18
C ALA A 5 -7.78 -1.64 -7.20
N ASP A 6 -6.61 -1.23 -6.71
CA ASP A 6 -5.48 -0.75 -7.51
C ASP A 6 -4.24 -1.55 -7.11
N LEU A 7 -3.86 -2.54 -7.90
CA LEU A 7 -2.91 -3.59 -7.51
C LEU A 7 -1.49 -3.37 -8.02
N HIS A 8 -1.26 -2.32 -8.81
CA HIS A 8 0.05 -2.01 -9.34
C HIS A 8 0.37 -0.53 -9.11
N ILE A 9 1.19 -0.29 -8.10
CA ILE A 9 1.79 1.01 -7.81
C ILE A 9 3.28 0.80 -7.56
N HIS A 10 4.00 1.89 -7.40
CA HIS A 10 5.38 1.87 -6.94
C HIS A 10 5.54 2.67 -5.65
N SER A 11 6.47 2.22 -4.81
CA SER A 11 6.86 2.89 -3.58
C SER A 11 7.75 4.11 -3.87
N ARG A 12 8.02 4.93 -2.85
CA ARG A 12 9.01 6.03 -2.92
C ARG A 12 10.45 5.59 -3.21
N PHE A 13 10.73 4.28 -3.17
CA PHE A 13 12.05 3.71 -3.43
C PHE A 13 12.27 3.35 -4.90
N SER A 14 11.20 3.30 -5.70
CA SER A 14 11.32 3.15 -7.15
C SER A 14 11.88 4.42 -7.81
N MET A 15 12.63 4.23 -8.89
CA MET A 15 13.16 5.35 -9.67
C MET A 15 12.02 6.16 -10.31
N ALA A 16 12.21 7.49 -10.37
CA ALA A 16 11.23 8.43 -10.94
C ALA A 16 9.84 8.42 -10.29
N VAL A 17 9.72 7.91 -9.05
CA VAL A 17 8.49 7.95 -8.26
C VAL A 17 8.54 9.07 -7.23
N SER A 18 7.38 9.67 -6.93
CA SER A 18 7.26 10.74 -5.95
C SER A 18 7.69 10.28 -4.55
N GLN A 19 8.49 11.11 -3.86
CA GLN A 19 8.87 10.89 -2.47
C GLN A 19 7.68 10.92 -1.49
N LYS A 20 6.51 11.38 -1.95
CA LYS A 20 5.26 11.36 -1.17
C LYS A 20 4.54 10.01 -1.20
N MET A 21 5.04 9.00 -1.93
CA MET A 21 4.48 7.64 -1.95
C MET A 21 4.79 6.89 -0.65
N THR A 22 4.26 7.39 0.46
CA THR A 22 4.33 6.78 1.80
C THR A 22 3.00 6.12 2.14
N LEU A 23 3.00 5.08 2.98
CA LEU A 23 1.78 4.35 3.37
C LEU A 23 0.64 5.26 3.89
N PRO A 24 0.90 6.29 4.73
CA PRO A 24 -0.14 7.20 5.18
C PRO A 24 -0.75 8.05 4.05
N VAL A 25 0.08 8.50 3.10
CA VAL A 25 -0.41 9.27 1.95
C VAL A 25 -1.19 8.37 1.00
N LEU A 26 -0.69 7.16 0.72
CA LEU A 26 -1.36 6.17 -0.11
C LEU A 26 -2.76 5.85 0.43
N SER A 27 -2.89 5.56 1.72
CA SER A 27 -4.19 5.31 2.33
C SER A 27 -5.13 6.52 2.23
N LYS A 28 -4.63 7.73 2.52
CA LYS A 28 -5.43 8.96 2.43
C LYS A 28 -5.95 9.22 1.02
N GLU A 29 -5.10 9.08 0.00
CA GLU A 29 -5.49 9.33 -1.38
C GLU A 29 -6.32 8.17 -1.96
N ALA A 30 -6.09 6.92 -1.54
CA ALA A 30 -6.94 5.78 -1.88
C ALA A 30 -8.38 5.98 -1.38
N ALA A 31 -8.54 6.42 -0.13
CA ALA A 31 -9.85 6.73 0.44
C ALA A 31 -10.59 7.84 -0.35
N LYS A 32 -9.89 8.88 -0.79
CA LYS A 32 -10.48 9.93 -1.65
C LYS A 32 -10.86 9.42 -3.04
N LYS A 33 -10.01 8.55 -3.62
CA LYS A 33 -10.24 7.93 -4.93
C LYS A 33 -11.36 6.88 -4.89
N GLY A 34 -11.73 6.39 -3.70
CA GLY A 34 -12.69 5.30 -3.52
C GLY A 34 -12.10 3.92 -3.80
N VAL A 35 -10.79 3.75 -3.54
CA VAL A 35 -10.08 2.47 -3.65
C VAL A 35 -9.99 1.84 -2.26
N ASP A 36 -10.58 0.66 -2.11
CA ASP A 36 -10.65 -0.06 -0.83
C ASP A 36 -9.38 -0.90 -0.58
N VAL A 37 -8.79 -1.43 -1.66
CA VAL A 37 -7.62 -2.32 -1.63
C VAL A 37 -6.52 -1.80 -2.54
N VAL A 38 -5.31 -1.66 -1.99
CA VAL A 38 -4.13 -1.17 -2.70
C VAL A 38 -3.03 -2.24 -2.67
N GLY A 39 -2.44 -2.53 -3.82
CA GLY A 39 -1.19 -3.30 -3.87
C GLY A 39 -0.07 -2.47 -3.23
N THR A 40 0.76 -3.05 -2.37
CA THR A 40 1.87 -2.30 -1.78
C THR A 40 2.88 -1.79 -2.81
N GLY A 41 3.07 -2.54 -3.92
CA GLY A 41 4.17 -2.36 -4.86
C GLY A 41 5.54 -2.56 -4.21
N ASP A 42 6.55 -2.91 -4.99
CA ASP A 42 7.95 -2.98 -4.59
C ASP A 42 8.18 -3.76 -3.27
N CYS A 43 7.35 -4.76 -2.94
CA CYS A 43 7.37 -5.39 -1.61
C CYS A 43 8.66 -6.18 -1.32
N LEU A 44 9.47 -6.41 -2.35
CA LEU A 44 10.80 -7.03 -2.24
C LEU A 44 11.87 -6.03 -1.76
N HIS A 45 11.60 -4.72 -1.78
CA HIS A 45 12.52 -3.73 -1.23
C HIS A 45 12.53 -3.81 0.31
N PRO A 46 13.70 -4.05 0.95
CA PRO A 46 13.75 -4.43 2.37
C PRO A 46 13.25 -3.32 3.30
N THR A 47 13.57 -2.06 3.01
CA THR A 47 13.09 -0.92 3.82
C THR A 47 11.59 -0.71 3.64
N TRP A 48 11.07 -0.92 2.43
CA TRP A 48 9.63 -0.76 2.18
C TRP A 48 8.83 -1.87 2.86
N LEU A 49 9.31 -3.11 2.77
CA LEU A 49 8.71 -4.24 3.47
C LEU A 49 8.69 -4.04 4.98
N LYS A 50 9.74 -3.43 5.55
CA LYS A 50 9.77 -3.07 6.97
C LYS A 50 8.66 -2.07 7.30
N GLU A 51 8.54 -0.98 6.55
CA GLU A 51 7.47 0.02 6.72
C GLU A 51 6.07 -0.61 6.59
N ILE A 52 5.87 -1.49 5.60
CA ILE A 52 4.58 -2.20 5.41
C ILE A 52 4.23 -3.03 6.64
N LYS A 53 5.20 -3.74 7.21
CA LYS A 53 5.01 -4.61 8.38
C LYS A 53 4.76 -3.84 9.68
N GLU A 54 4.96 -2.52 9.71
CA GLU A 54 4.57 -1.66 10.83
C GLU A 54 3.07 -1.34 10.84
N MET A 55 2.36 -1.57 9.72
CA MET A 55 0.90 -1.44 9.66
C MET A 55 0.21 -2.57 10.44
N ARG A 56 -1.09 -2.39 10.72
CA ARG A 56 -1.91 -3.42 11.35
C ARG A 56 -2.04 -4.62 10.42
N LYS A 57 -1.51 -5.78 10.81
CA LYS A 57 -1.72 -7.04 10.08
C LYS A 57 -3.17 -7.49 10.23
N ILE A 58 -3.81 -7.82 9.11
CA ILE A 58 -5.17 -8.39 9.05
C ILE A 58 -5.10 -9.90 8.82
N ASP A 59 -4.25 -10.33 7.90
CA ASP A 59 -4.02 -11.74 7.56
C ASP A 59 -2.58 -11.92 7.03
N GLU A 60 -2.19 -13.13 6.66
CA GLU A 60 -0.97 -13.36 5.93
C GLU A 60 -0.94 -12.56 4.62
N GLY A 61 0.07 -11.71 4.44
CA GLY A 61 0.22 -10.84 3.27
C GLY A 61 -0.78 -9.68 3.17
N THR A 62 -1.68 -9.50 4.15
CA THR A 62 -2.69 -8.44 4.15
C THR A 62 -2.56 -7.53 5.37
N PHE A 63 -2.50 -6.23 5.12
CA PHE A 63 -2.32 -5.18 6.12
C PHE A 63 -3.41 -4.11 6.00
N GLU A 64 -3.58 -3.29 7.03
CA GLU A 64 -4.55 -2.20 7.05
C GLU A 64 -3.93 -0.92 7.62
N PHE A 65 -4.23 0.20 6.97
CA PHE A 65 -3.94 1.55 7.46
C PHE A 65 -5.14 2.44 7.16
N ASN A 66 -5.66 3.15 8.18
CA ASN A 66 -6.82 4.04 8.09
C ASN A 66 -7.98 3.51 7.21
N LYS A 67 -8.34 2.23 7.39
CA LYS A 67 -9.41 1.51 6.65
C LYS A 67 -9.10 1.15 5.18
N THR A 68 -7.95 1.53 4.65
CA THR A 68 -7.44 1.02 3.37
C THR A 68 -6.72 -0.30 3.62
N ARG A 69 -7.07 -1.35 2.85
CA ARG A 69 -6.36 -2.62 2.89
C ARG A 69 -5.19 -2.61 1.92
N PHE A 70 -4.07 -3.18 2.34
CA PHE A 70 -2.86 -3.33 1.54
C PHE A 70 -2.53 -4.81 1.37
N ILE A 71 -2.24 -5.21 0.14
CA ILE A 71 -1.82 -6.58 -0.19
C ILE A 71 -0.40 -6.54 -0.75
N LEU A 72 0.46 -7.44 -0.25
CA LEU A 72 1.84 -7.55 -0.75
C LEU A 72 1.84 -7.85 -2.25
N THR A 73 2.48 -6.98 -3.02
CA THR A 73 2.63 -7.05 -4.48
C THR A 73 4.03 -6.57 -4.87
N THR A 74 4.56 -7.14 -5.95
CA THR A 74 5.86 -6.78 -6.52
C THR A 74 5.76 -5.52 -7.35
#